data_AF-A0A7S4ND45-F1
#
_entry.id   AF-A0A7S4ND45-F1
#
_cell.length_a   1.000
_cell.length_b   1.000
_cell.length_c   1.000
_cell.angle_alpha   90.00
_cell.angle_beta   90.00
_cell.angle_gamma   90.00
#
_symmetry.space_group_name_H-M   'P 1'
#
loop_
_entity.id
_entity.type
_entity.pdbx_description
1 polymer ?
#
loop_
_entity_poly.entity_id
_entity_poly.type
_entity_poly.pdbx_seq_one_letter_code
_entity_poly.pdbx_strand_id
1 'polypeptide(L)'
;MLETAVFADGTKAGGVAMVGGGGGAGGGYSAVEDKAWASIRGDMFREYPYCRFARFHVKGFEKQYLKKGAKAYEGRWRVDYKASLLNGGRKAARRMIEEREAKRKKDEEEKKKKKKKRRLGRKKKKKNPRGAKAGDERAVVVAAAATPAPMNRTISYIHIGKAGGSSMSCYIRAAFPYMKDMHCRMSSFPSDDPSGPPESAISRQTDCYAHYDTDKQCYFINKSFLFNVRHPIHRIASWYLYEHVWNSPFTYNIRRTTDGARCGNLMLSTCYRSFDELATVGLRGPRPSRKRRLRVGNDLTEGECSHWAWAAVQGEVPANFHNVFNYDWYASDILSRDDAKSESESEGTEIFAVRMEHLDEDWRNLDVFVGGTGDALPNVDVPVNSASDKALPVADKSVSGGGIANLCRALCGEIQIYKALLARASNLVEDDRRASLEELRETCPEEVDLRPRTCEE
;
A
#
# COMPACT_ATOMS: atom_id res chain seq x y z
N MET A 1 10.18 15.00 -24.95
CA MET A 1 11.45 14.28 -25.23
C MET A 1 11.68 13.29 -24.10
N LEU A 2 10.99 12.15 -24.17
CA LEU A 2 11.10 11.03 -23.25
C LEU A 2 11.30 9.80 -24.12
N GLU A 3 12.41 9.10 -23.93
CA GLU A 3 12.71 7.84 -24.59
C GLU A 3 11.83 6.74 -24.00
N THR A 4 10.85 6.32 -24.78
CA THR A 4 10.20 5.02 -24.68
C THR A 4 11.16 3.96 -25.23
N ALA A 5 11.73 3.14 -24.35
CA ALA A 5 12.39 1.91 -24.76
C ALA A 5 11.31 0.90 -25.19
N VAL A 6 10.98 0.92 -26.47
CA VAL A 6 10.18 -0.10 -27.14
C VAL A 6 11.07 -1.33 -27.34
N PHE A 7 10.69 -2.46 -26.75
CA PHE A 7 11.18 -3.77 -27.14
C PHE A 7 10.71 -4.06 -28.57
N ALA A 8 11.61 -3.92 -29.54
CA ALA A 8 11.38 -4.35 -30.91
C ALA A 8 12.03 -5.72 -31.12
N ASP A 9 11.17 -6.69 -31.38
CA ASP A 9 11.50 -8.04 -31.84
C ASP A 9 12.14 -7.95 -33.24
N GLY A 10 13.26 -8.66 -33.42
CA GLY A 10 14.14 -8.50 -34.59
C GLY A 10 14.78 -9.82 -34.97
N THR A 11 13.98 -10.69 -35.60
CA THR A 11 14.45 -11.88 -36.30
C THR A 11 15.41 -11.50 -37.44
N LYS A 12 16.67 -11.95 -37.37
CA LYS A 12 17.47 -12.25 -38.56
C LYS A 12 18.33 -13.49 -38.33
N ALA A 13 18.11 -14.46 -39.18
CA ALA A 13 18.83 -15.71 -39.28
C ALA A 13 20.32 -15.48 -39.58
N GLY A 14 21.17 -16.16 -38.82
CA GLY A 14 22.59 -16.31 -39.06
C GLY A 14 23.07 -17.55 -38.32
N GLY A 15 23.11 -18.68 -39.03
CA GLY A 15 23.53 -19.96 -38.47
C GLY A 15 25.02 -19.94 -38.11
N VAL A 16 25.32 -20.33 -36.87
CA VAL A 16 26.64 -20.80 -36.45
C VAL A 16 26.44 -21.97 -35.50
N ALA A 17 27.20 -23.02 -35.75
CA ALA A 17 27.12 -24.33 -35.12
C ALA A 17 27.23 -24.29 -33.59
N MET A 18 26.32 -25.00 -32.92
CA MET A 18 26.40 -25.33 -31.50
C MET A 18 27.37 -26.51 -31.30
N VAL A 19 28.49 -26.25 -30.63
CA VAL A 19 29.23 -27.26 -29.87
C VAL A 19 28.99 -26.94 -28.40
N GLY A 20 28.47 -27.94 -27.68
CA GLY A 20 28.04 -27.82 -26.29
C GLY A 20 29.17 -27.53 -25.30
N GLY A 21 28.80 -26.81 -24.26
CA GLY A 21 29.64 -26.58 -23.09
C GLY A 21 28.77 -26.04 -21.95
N GLY A 22 28.22 -26.94 -21.16
CA GLY A 22 27.55 -26.61 -19.91
C GLY A 22 28.57 -26.06 -18.90
N GLY A 23 28.29 -24.85 -18.40
CA GLY A 23 29.06 -24.22 -17.33
C GLY A 23 28.17 -23.21 -16.62
N GLY A 24 27.44 -23.67 -15.61
CA GLY A 24 26.70 -22.80 -14.72
C GLY A 24 27.67 -21.96 -13.91
N ALA A 25 27.82 -20.70 -14.27
CA ALA A 25 28.55 -19.71 -13.48
C ALA A 25 27.72 -19.35 -12.25
N GLY A 26 27.89 -20.10 -11.17
CA GLY A 26 27.55 -19.62 -9.84
C GLY A 26 28.51 -18.48 -9.50
N GLY A 27 28.00 -17.25 -9.42
CA GLY A 27 28.75 -16.10 -8.92
C GLY A 27 29.17 -16.35 -7.47
N GLY A 28 30.33 -16.96 -7.26
CA GLY A 28 30.93 -17.12 -5.95
C GLY A 28 31.39 -15.77 -5.45
N TYR A 29 30.78 -15.27 -4.38
CA TYR A 29 31.27 -14.11 -3.64
C TYR A 29 32.71 -14.34 -3.18
N SER A 30 33.49 -13.27 -3.08
CA SER A 30 34.88 -13.39 -2.67
C SER A 30 34.97 -13.77 -1.18
N ALA A 31 35.96 -14.58 -0.79
CA ALA A 31 36.20 -14.93 0.61
C ALA A 31 36.45 -13.72 1.53
N VAL A 32 36.76 -12.55 0.94
CA VAL A 32 36.92 -11.27 1.64
C VAL A 32 35.56 -10.71 2.06
N GLU A 33 34.57 -10.76 1.17
CA GLU A 33 33.20 -10.37 1.48
C GLU A 33 32.66 -11.26 2.60
N ASP A 34 32.84 -12.58 2.51
CA ASP A 34 32.33 -13.53 3.52
C ASP A 34 32.89 -13.30 4.93
N LYS A 35 34.13 -12.85 5.05
CA LYS A 35 34.74 -12.47 6.34
C LYS A 35 34.18 -11.15 6.89
N ALA A 36 34.02 -10.13 6.04
CA ALA A 36 33.36 -8.88 6.43
C ALA A 36 31.94 -9.17 6.94
N TRP A 37 31.26 -10.08 6.26
CA TRP A 37 29.92 -10.56 6.59
C TRP A 37 29.81 -11.32 7.91
N ALA A 38 30.78 -12.18 8.21
CA ALA A 38 30.83 -12.89 9.49
C ALA A 38 31.09 -11.93 10.66
N SER A 39 31.98 -10.94 10.48
CA SER A 39 32.27 -9.92 11.49
C SER A 39 31.04 -9.06 11.80
N ILE A 40 30.35 -8.56 10.76
CA ILE A 40 29.14 -7.75 10.91
C ILE A 40 28.04 -8.53 11.65
N ARG A 41 27.83 -9.81 11.34
CA ARG A 41 26.86 -10.67 12.04
C ARG A 41 27.15 -10.82 13.53
N GLY A 42 28.44 -10.89 13.90
CA GLY A 42 28.86 -10.98 15.30
C GLY A 42 28.58 -9.72 16.11
N ASP A 43 28.75 -8.54 15.50
CA ASP A 43 28.56 -7.25 16.15
C ASP A 43 27.07 -6.86 16.24
N MET A 44 26.30 -7.18 15.20
CA MET A 44 24.87 -6.87 15.09
C MET A 44 23.97 -7.58 16.13
N PHE A 45 24.47 -8.58 16.86
CA PHE A 45 23.70 -9.23 17.94
C PHE A 45 24.23 -8.91 19.34
N ARG A 46 25.46 -8.38 19.44
CA ARG A 46 25.93 -7.81 20.71
C ARG A 46 25.23 -6.49 21.02
N GLU A 47 24.92 -5.72 19.99
CA GLU A 47 24.28 -4.40 20.14
C GLU A 47 22.74 -4.45 20.30
N TYR A 48 22.07 -5.58 20.06
CA TYR A 48 20.60 -5.65 19.96
C TYR A 48 19.96 -6.65 20.95
N PRO A 49 19.87 -6.31 22.24
CA PRO A 49 19.26 -7.19 23.26
C PRO A 49 17.75 -7.44 23.03
N TYR A 50 17.06 -6.64 22.21
CA TYR A 50 15.62 -6.73 21.98
C TYR A 50 15.17 -8.01 21.25
N CYS A 51 16.04 -8.65 20.46
CA CYS A 51 15.73 -9.94 19.85
C CYS A 51 15.73 -11.10 20.85
N ARG A 52 16.52 -11.03 21.94
CA ARG A 52 16.66 -12.12 22.91
C ARG A 52 15.40 -12.39 23.73
N PHE A 53 14.53 -11.40 23.88
CA PHE A 53 13.31 -11.51 24.70
C PHE A 53 12.03 -11.65 23.89
N ALA A 54 12.11 -11.61 22.56
CA ALA A 54 10.96 -11.72 21.69
C ALA A 54 10.50 -13.18 21.58
N ARG A 55 9.87 -13.72 22.63
CA ARG A 55 8.93 -14.83 22.48
C ARG A 55 7.73 -14.29 21.69
N PHE A 56 7.81 -14.38 20.35
CA PHE A 56 6.66 -14.12 19.49
C PHE A 56 5.61 -15.21 19.71
N HIS A 57 4.80 -15.06 20.75
CA HIS A 57 3.46 -15.61 20.73
C HIS A 57 2.62 -14.64 19.93
N VAL A 58 2.01 -15.12 18.84
CA VAL A 58 0.99 -14.37 18.06
C VAL A 58 -0.06 -13.72 19.01
N LYS A 59 -0.40 -14.40 20.12
CA LYS A 59 -1.28 -13.92 21.20
C LYS A 59 -0.81 -12.62 21.91
N GLY A 60 0.49 -12.34 21.94
CA GLY A 60 1.06 -11.16 22.61
C GLY A 60 0.97 -9.89 21.75
N PHE A 61 1.23 -10.04 20.44
CA PHE A 61 1.03 -8.97 19.45
C PHE A 61 -0.46 -8.58 19.37
N GLU A 62 -1.35 -9.58 19.45
CA GLU A 62 -2.80 -9.40 19.62
C GLU A 62 -3.12 -8.52 20.83
N LYS A 63 -2.58 -8.81 22.02
CA LYS A 63 -2.93 -8.10 23.26
C LYS A 63 -2.55 -6.61 23.27
N GLN A 64 -1.44 -6.22 22.62
CA GLN A 64 -0.98 -4.83 22.62
C GLN A 64 -1.81 -3.94 21.67
N TYR A 65 -2.23 -4.49 20.52
CA TYR A 65 -3.06 -3.76 19.55
C TYR A 65 -4.56 -3.87 19.84
N LEU A 66 -5.03 -5.00 20.39
CA LEU A 66 -6.38 -5.13 20.92
C LEU A 66 -6.57 -4.19 22.12
N LYS A 67 -5.60 -3.95 23.01
CA LYS A 67 -5.80 -2.96 24.10
C LYS A 67 -6.06 -1.53 23.63
N LYS A 68 -5.63 -1.14 22.42
CA LYS A 68 -5.89 0.20 21.84
C LYS A 68 -7.06 0.24 20.84
N GLY A 69 -7.63 -0.91 20.45
CA GLY A 69 -8.74 -0.99 19.47
C GLY A 69 -9.86 -1.99 19.79
N ALA A 70 -9.78 -2.77 20.88
CA ALA A 70 -10.74 -3.82 21.20
C ALA A 70 -11.95 -3.27 21.95
N LYS A 71 -12.91 -2.78 21.17
CA LYS A 71 -14.32 -3.14 21.39
C LYS A 71 -15.01 -3.66 20.13
N ALA A 72 -14.28 -3.89 19.04
CA ALA A 72 -14.85 -4.37 17.79
C ALA A 72 -13.80 -5.14 16.97
N TYR A 73 -13.44 -6.36 17.38
CA TYR A 73 -13.15 -7.49 16.48
C TYR A 73 -12.64 -8.69 17.29
N GLU A 74 -13.47 -9.72 17.43
CA GLU A 74 -13.06 -11.11 17.63
C GLU A 74 -13.92 -11.92 16.67
N GLY A 75 -13.32 -12.41 15.59
CA GLY A 75 -14.10 -12.95 14.48
C GLY A 75 -13.29 -13.69 13.43
N ARG A 76 -12.43 -14.64 13.82
CA ARG A 76 -12.09 -15.78 12.95
C ARG A 76 -11.39 -16.96 13.65
N TRP A 77 -11.92 -17.45 14.78
CA TRP A 77 -11.74 -18.85 15.23
C TRP A 77 -13.01 -19.26 16.00
N ARG A 78 -13.85 -20.15 15.46
CA ARG A 78 -15.08 -20.61 16.11
C ARG A 78 -14.78 -21.71 17.14
N VAL A 79 -15.10 -21.46 18.41
CA VAL A 79 -15.93 -22.35 19.27
C VAL A 79 -16.69 -21.44 20.25
N ASP A 80 -18.03 -21.56 20.24
CA ASP A 80 -19.05 -21.00 21.14
C ASP A 80 -18.71 -19.84 22.09
N TYR A 81 -19.13 -18.60 21.74
CA TYR A 81 -19.50 -17.56 22.72
C TYR A 81 -20.31 -16.42 22.03
N LYS A 82 -21.47 -16.74 21.44
CA LYS A 82 -22.32 -15.78 20.70
C LYS A 82 -23.54 -15.36 21.53
N ALA A 83 -23.48 -14.21 22.21
CA ALA A 83 -24.67 -13.38 22.52
C ALA A 83 -24.35 -12.06 23.26
N SER A 84 -23.35 -12.03 24.14
CA SER A 84 -23.16 -10.89 25.06
C SER A 84 -22.34 -9.71 24.49
N LEU A 85 -21.39 -9.97 23.59
CA LEU A 85 -20.38 -8.98 23.18
C LEU A 85 -20.81 -8.02 22.05
N LEU A 86 -21.81 -8.37 21.24
CA LEU A 86 -22.25 -7.54 20.10
C LEU A 86 -22.95 -6.22 20.52
N ASN A 87 -23.51 -6.17 21.72
CA ASN A 87 -24.17 -4.95 22.22
C ASN A 87 -23.18 -3.93 22.79
N GLY A 88 -22.04 -4.38 23.32
CA GLY A 88 -21.03 -3.49 23.93
C GLY A 88 -20.27 -2.64 22.93
N GLY A 89 -19.96 -3.19 21.76
CA GLY A 89 -19.27 -2.48 20.66
C GLY A 89 -20.16 -1.44 19.98
N ARG A 90 -21.42 -1.80 19.70
CA ARG A 90 -22.40 -0.89 19.07
C ARG A 90 -22.68 0.36 19.92
N LYS A 91 -22.78 0.19 21.25
CA LYS A 91 -22.99 1.33 22.17
C LYS A 91 -21.79 2.28 22.22
N ALA A 92 -20.56 1.75 22.16
CA ALA A 92 -19.34 2.56 22.14
C ALA A 92 -19.18 3.34 20.82
N ALA A 93 -19.44 2.70 19.68
CA ALA A 93 -19.41 3.35 18.38
C ALA A 93 -20.47 4.46 18.28
N ARG A 94 -21.70 4.20 18.74
CA ARG A 94 -22.78 5.19 18.75
C ARG A 94 -22.44 6.43 19.59
N ARG A 95 -21.83 6.24 20.77
CA ARG A 95 -21.37 7.34 21.62
C ARG A 95 -20.31 8.21 20.94
N MET A 96 -19.34 7.60 20.25
CA MET A 96 -18.31 8.36 19.52
C MET A 96 -18.90 9.17 18.36
N ILE A 97 -19.88 8.61 17.64
CA ILE A 97 -20.60 9.33 16.58
C ILE A 97 -21.36 10.52 17.16
N GLU A 98 -22.10 10.32 18.26
CA GLU A 98 -22.85 11.38 18.95
C GLU A 98 -21.91 12.51 19.45
N GLU A 99 -20.74 12.17 20.00
CA GLU A 99 -19.73 13.16 20.43
C GLU A 99 -19.14 13.96 19.25
N ARG A 100 -18.88 13.31 18.10
CA ARG A 100 -18.41 13.99 16.88
C ARG A 100 -19.49 14.90 16.28
N GLU A 101 -20.75 14.46 16.24
CA GLU A 101 -21.87 15.29 15.78
C GLU A 101 -22.08 16.51 16.68
N ALA A 102 -21.98 16.33 18.01
CA ALA A 102 -22.06 17.43 18.96
C ALA A 102 -20.93 18.46 18.75
N LYS A 103 -19.70 17.99 18.51
CA LYS A 103 -18.57 18.86 18.17
C LYS A 103 -18.80 19.61 16.85
N ARG A 104 -19.27 18.92 15.81
CA ARG A 104 -19.58 19.54 14.49
C ARG A 104 -20.64 20.64 14.62
N LYS A 105 -21.72 20.39 15.39
CA LYS A 105 -22.77 21.39 15.66
C LYS A 105 -22.21 22.62 16.38
N LYS A 106 -21.33 22.44 17.36
CA LYS A 106 -20.66 23.52 18.08
C LYS A 106 -19.77 24.37 17.16
N ASP A 107 -18.99 23.72 16.31
CA ASP A 107 -18.11 24.39 15.35
C ASP A 107 -18.90 25.16 14.27
N GLU A 108 -20.02 24.61 13.80
CA GLU A 108 -20.95 25.31 12.91
C GLU A 108 -21.58 26.54 13.55
N GLU A 109 -21.98 26.45 14.82
CA GLU A 109 -22.54 27.57 15.57
C GLU A 109 -21.49 28.69 15.76
N GLU A 110 -20.24 28.33 16.05
CA GLU A 110 -19.14 29.27 16.13
C GLU A 110 -18.84 29.94 14.77
N LYS A 111 -18.86 29.17 13.67
CA LYS A 111 -18.74 29.71 12.30
C LYS A 111 -19.88 30.67 11.98
N LYS A 112 -21.13 30.36 12.37
CA LYS A 112 -22.29 31.26 12.22
C LYS A 112 -22.10 32.56 13.01
N LYS A 113 -21.60 32.48 14.26
CA LYS A 113 -21.28 33.65 15.09
C LYS A 113 -20.18 34.53 14.45
N LYS A 114 -19.10 33.93 13.94
CA LYS A 114 -18.03 34.63 13.21
C LYS A 114 -18.54 35.29 11.93
N LYS A 115 -19.38 34.60 11.13
CA LYS A 115 -20.00 35.15 9.91
C LYS A 115 -20.93 36.32 10.21
N LYS A 116 -21.72 36.26 11.30
CA LYS A 116 -22.58 37.37 11.77
C LYS A 116 -21.74 38.59 12.17
N LYS A 117 -20.64 38.42 12.92
CA LYS A 117 -19.69 39.50 13.23
C LYS A 117 -19.10 40.14 11.96
N ARG A 118 -18.65 39.33 10.99
CA ARG A 118 -18.12 39.85 9.71
C ARG A 118 -19.16 40.61 8.90
N ARG A 119 -20.43 40.19 8.91
CA ARG A 119 -21.53 40.92 8.24
C ARG A 119 -21.83 42.28 8.88
N LEU A 120 -21.75 42.37 10.20
CA LEU A 120 -21.96 43.63 10.92
C LEU A 120 -20.81 44.63 10.70
N GLY A 121 -19.58 44.14 10.51
CA GLY A 121 -18.42 44.99 10.19
C GLY A 121 -18.34 45.50 8.74
N ARG A 122 -19.11 44.93 7.80
CA ARG A 122 -18.93 45.18 6.35
C ARG A 122 -19.94 46.17 5.75
N LYS A 123 -20.72 46.91 6.56
CA LYS A 123 -21.73 47.88 6.09
C LYS A 123 -21.19 49.23 5.57
N LYS A 124 -19.88 49.40 5.39
CA LYS A 124 -19.27 50.60 4.76
C LYS A 124 -18.31 50.25 3.62
N LYS A 125 -18.85 49.92 2.43
CA LYS A 125 -18.27 50.26 1.10
C LYS A 125 -19.13 49.63 0.00
N LYS A 126 -19.73 50.49 -0.84
CA LYS A 126 -20.51 50.18 -2.06
C LYS A 126 -19.78 50.81 -3.26
N LYS A 127 -20.15 50.38 -4.48
CA LYS A 127 -19.72 50.76 -5.86
C LYS A 127 -18.67 49.80 -6.45
N ASN A 128 -18.71 49.31 -7.69
CA ASN A 128 -19.65 49.32 -8.83
C ASN A 128 -19.23 48.16 -9.79
N PRO A 129 -20.07 47.68 -10.74
CA PRO A 129 -19.74 46.59 -11.66
C PRO A 129 -19.55 47.03 -13.13
N ARG A 130 -18.56 46.46 -13.84
CA ARG A 130 -18.40 46.34 -15.32
C ARG A 130 -17.36 45.21 -15.53
N GLY A 131 -17.42 44.24 -16.43
CA GLY A 131 -18.19 43.95 -17.64
C GLY A 131 -17.21 43.42 -18.69
N ALA A 132 -17.37 42.18 -19.20
CA ALA A 132 -16.74 41.63 -20.43
C ALA A 132 -17.22 40.16 -20.61
N LYS A 133 -18.07 39.88 -21.61
CA LYS A 133 -17.80 39.44 -23.01
C LYS A 133 -17.36 37.98 -23.13
N ALA A 134 -18.30 37.16 -23.64
CA ALA A 134 -18.12 35.78 -24.05
C ALA A 134 -17.69 35.72 -25.53
N GLY A 135 -16.72 34.86 -25.84
CA GLY A 135 -16.32 34.45 -27.17
C GLY A 135 -16.65 32.97 -27.36
N ASP A 136 -17.14 32.65 -28.54
CA ASP A 136 -17.81 31.40 -28.94
C ASP A 136 -16.80 30.50 -29.67
N GLU A 137 -16.47 29.34 -29.10
CA GLU A 137 -15.63 28.30 -29.71
C GLU A 137 -16.45 27.01 -29.91
N ARG A 138 -16.62 26.64 -31.18
CA ARG A 138 -17.28 25.40 -31.63
C ARG A 138 -16.36 24.21 -31.38
N ALA A 139 -16.67 23.42 -30.35
CA ALA A 139 -16.06 22.11 -30.11
C ALA A 139 -16.85 20.99 -30.80
N VAL A 140 -16.10 20.08 -31.43
CA VAL A 140 -16.58 18.84 -32.05
C VAL A 140 -17.08 17.90 -30.94
N VAL A 141 -18.38 17.63 -30.93
CA VAL A 141 -19.06 16.79 -29.94
C VAL A 141 -18.84 15.32 -30.30
N VAL A 142 -17.81 14.71 -29.73
CA VAL A 142 -17.80 13.25 -29.52
C VAL A 142 -18.86 13.00 -28.44
N ALA A 143 -19.82 12.11 -28.70
CA ALA A 143 -20.94 11.81 -27.82
C ALA A 143 -20.44 11.31 -26.46
N ALA A 144 -20.22 12.24 -25.52
CA ALA A 144 -19.92 11.95 -24.14
C ALA A 144 -21.14 11.25 -23.54
N ALA A 145 -20.97 9.98 -23.16
CA ALA A 145 -21.93 9.30 -22.32
C ALA A 145 -22.26 10.21 -21.14
N ALA A 146 -23.55 10.49 -20.93
CA ALA A 146 -24.02 11.48 -19.98
C ALA A 146 -23.35 11.27 -18.61
N THR A 147 -22.46 12.19 -18.25
CA THR A 147 -21.73 12.11 -16.98
C THR A 147 -22.78 12.16 -15.86
N PRO A 148 -22.90 11.12 -15.02
CA PRO A 148 -23.88 11.12 -13.95
C PRO A 148 -23.66 12.36 -13.08
N ALA A 149 -24.76 12.98 -12.63
CA ALA A 149 -24.69 14.18 -11.81
C ALA A 149 -23.71 13.97 -10.64
N PRO A 150 -22.87 14.96 -10.32
CA PRO A 150 -21.81 14.81 -9.32
C PRO A 150 -22.42 14.46 -7.97
N MET A 151 -22.38 13.17 -7.62
CA MET A 151 -22.74 12.70 -6.30
C MET A 151 -21.60 13.09 -5.36
N ASN A 152 -21.94 13.83 -4.31
CA ASN A 152 -20.99 14.20 -3.28
C ASN A 152 -20.69 12.97 -2.42
N ARG A 153 -19.62 12.23 -2.76
CA ARG A 153 -19.23 10.98 -2.08
C ARG A 153 -18.31 11.30 -0.90
N THR A 154 -18.31 10.42 0.09
CA THR A 154 -17.29 10.39 1.15
C THR A 154 -16.45 9.12 0.97
N ILE A 155 -15.16 9.31 0.74
CA ILE A 155 -14.21 8.25 0.39
C ILE A 155 -13.23 8.05 1.55
N SER A 156 -13.03 6.81 1.96
CA SER A 156 -11.93 6.41 2.82
C SER A 156 -10.73 6.01 1.97
N TYR A 157 -9.61 6.72 2.07
CA TYR A 157 -8.36 6.30 1.45
C TYR A 157 -7.64 5.29 2.35
N ILE A 158 -7.46 4.07 1.83
CA ILE A 158 -6.81 2.95 2.48
C ILE A 158 -5.38 2.84 1.93
N HIS A 159 -4.42 3.33 2.70
CA HIS A 159 -3.00 3.30 2.34
C HIS A 159 -2.38 1.94 2.67
N ILE A 160 -2.08 1.17 1.62
CA ILE A 160 -1.35 -0.08 1.73
C ILE A 160 0.16 0.16 1.59
N GLY A 161 0.91 -0.30 2.59
CA GLY A 161 2.36 -0.12 2.65
C GLY A 161 3.07 -0.69 1.43
N LYS A 162 4.08 0.05 0.94
CA LYS A 162 4.96 -0.29 -0.20
C LYS A 162 4.27 -0.46 -1.57
N ALA A 163 2.96 -0.27 -1.61
CA ALA A 163 2.20 -0.06 -2.83
C ALA A 163 2.16 1.42 -3.24
N GLY A 164 3.22 2.21 -2.98
CA GLY A 164 3.34 3.60 -3.44
C GLY A 164 2.42 4.64 -2.77
N GLY A 165 1.66 4.27 -1.74
CA GLY A 165 0.63 5.15 -1.18
C GLY A 165 1.14 6.43 -0.52
N SER A 166 2.42 6.50 -0.10
CA SER A 166 3.02 7.75 0.38
C SER A 166 3.02 8.85 -0.67
N SER A 167 3.23 8.51 -1.95
CA SER A 167 3.20 9.48 -3.05
C SER A 167 1.79 10.06 -3.21
N MET A 168 0.76 9.20 -3.22
CA MET A 168 -0.64 9.64 -3.29
C MET A 168 -1.07 10.44 -2.06
N SER A 169 -0.63 10.05 -0.85
CA SER A 169 -1.00 10.73 0.39
C SER A 169 -0.60 12.21 0.41
N CYS A 170 0.44 12.61 -0.33
CA CYS A 170 0.86 14.00 -0.43
C CYS A 170 -0.13 14.87 -1.23
N TYR A 171 -1.04 14.25 -1.99
CA TYR A 171 -2.05 14.91 -2.82
C TYR A 171 -3.48 14.66 -2.32
N ILE A 172 -3.63 13.97 -1.18
CA ILE A 172 -4.92 13.73 -0.53
C ILE A 172 -4.94 14.47 0.79
N ARG A 173 -5.79 15.50 0.91
CA ARG A 173 -5.84 16.38 2.09
C ARG A 173 -6.06 15.64 3.39
N ALA A 174 -6.91 14.62 3.41
CA ALA A 174 -7.14 13.80 4.61
C ALA A 174 -5.89 13.01 5.05
N ALA A 175 -5.01 12.65 4.12
CA ALA A 175 -3.79 11.88 4.37
C ALA A 175 -2.55 12.77 4.62
N PHE A 176 -2.53 13.97 4.04
CA PHE A 176 -1.37 14.88 4.08
C PHE A 176 -0.82 15.16 5.49
N PRO A 177 -1.64 15.42 6.54
CA PRO A 177 -1.13 15.68 7.89
C PRO A 177 -0.29 14.54 8.47
N TYR A 178 -0.51 13.30 8.02
CA TYR A 178 0.22 12.12 8.48
C TYR A 178 1.56 11.95 7.74
N MET A 179 1.72 12.56 6.57
CA MET A 179 2.87 12.34 5.68
C MET A 179 3.76 13.55 5.50
N LYS A 180 3.28 14.76 5.81
CA LYS A 180 3.99 16.01 5.55
C LYS A 180 5.39 16.07 6.18
N ASP A 181 5.59 15.47 7.34
CA ASP A 181 6.87 15.53 8.08
C ASP A 181 7.81 14.37 7.71
N MET A 182 7.29 13.32 7.05
CA MET A 182 8.05 12.09 6.76
C MET A 182 8.35 11.90 5.28
N HIS A 183 7.42 12.27 4.40
CA HIS A 183 7.44 11.92 2.99
C HIS A 183 7.14 13.08 2.06
N CYS A 184 6.30 14.04 2.43
CA CYS A 184 6.03 15.14 1.50
C CYS A 184 7.15 16.19 1.58
N ARG A 185 7.66 16.63 0.44
CA ARG A 185 8.63 17.75 0.40
C ARG A 185 7.98 19.10 0.73
N MET A 186 6.66 19.18 0.62
CA MET A 186 5.88 20.40 0.81
C MET A 186 5.50 20.58 2.28
N SER A 187 5.68 21.79 2.80
CA SER A 187 5.31 22.16 4.17
C SER A 187 3.81 22.45 4.35
N SER A 188 3.12 22.74 3.26
CA SER A 188 1.67 22.98 3.18
C SER A 188 1.05 22.14 2.07
N PHE A 189 -0.27 21.93 2.15
CA PHE A 189 -0.98 21.23 1.09
C PHE A 189 -0.97 22.08 -0.20
N PRO A 190 -0.81 21.48 -1.41
CA PRO A 190 -0.60 22.23 -2.65
C PRO A 190 -1.61 23.36 -2.88
N SER A 191 -2.88 23.11 -2.64
CA SER A 191 -3.94 24.10 -2.91
C SER A 191 -4.04 25.22 -1.87
N ASP A 192 -3.28 25.14 -0.76
CA ASP A 192 -3.23 26.21 0.24
C ASP A 192 -2.33 27.35 -0.24
N ASP A 193 -1.43 27.07 -1.20
CA ASP A 193 -0.68 28.06 -1.96
C ASP A 193 -1.58 28.61 -3.09
N PRO A 194 -1.83 29.93 -3.16
CA PRO A 194 -2.59 30.54 -4.26
C PRO A 194 -2.02 30.30 -5.66
N SER A 195 -0.73 29.98 -5.76
CA SER A 195 -0.04 29.61 -7.00
C SER A 195 0.00 28.10 -7.25
N GLY A 196 -0.39 27.31 -6.24
CA GLY A 196 -0.44 25.87 -6.34
C GLY A 196 -1.59 25.37 -7.21
N PRO A 197 -1.53 24.11 -7.65
CA PRO A 197 -2.60 23.50 -8.42
C PRO A 197 -3.89 23.41 -7.58
N PRO A 198 -5.07 23.46 -8.22
CA PRO A 198 -6.31 23.22 -7.52
C PRO A 198 -6.31 21.82 -6.89
N GLU A 199 -6.97 21.69 -5.73
CA GLU A 199 -7.17 20.38 -5.10
C GLU A 199 -7.96 19.46 -6.06
N SER A 200 -7.60 18.18 -6.14
CA SER A 200 -8.34 17.20 -6.97
C SER A 200 -9.72 16.89 -6.37
N ALA A 201 -10.65 16.42 -7.20
CA ALA A 201 -11.95 15.94 -6.72
C ALA A 201 -11.80 14.69 -5.84
N ILE A 202 -10.80 13.84 -6.12
CA ILE A 202 -10.40 12.71 -5.27
C ILE A 202 -10.09 13.20 -3.85
N SER A 203 -9.19 14.19 -3.73
CA SER A 203 -8.80 14.76 -2.43
C SER A 203 -9.97 15.39 -1.70
N ARG A 204 -10.81 16.16 -2.41
CA ARG A 204 -11.99 16.81 -1.80
C ARG A 204 -13.02 15.82 -1.26
N GLN A 205 -13.19 14.68 -1.92
CA GLN A 205 -14.15 13.64 -1.51
C GLN A 205 -13.55 12.64 -0.52
N THR A 206 -12.23 12.61 -0.37
CA THR A 206 -11.57 11.80 0.64
C THR A 206 -11.58 12.53 1.98
N ASP A 207 -12.36 12.04 2.93
CA ASP A 207 -12.48 12.64 4.27
C ASP A 207 -11.88 11.77 5.38
N CYS A 208 -11.44 10.55 5.05
CA CYS A 208 -10.84 9.61 5.99
C CYS A 208 -9.58 8.96 5.39
N TYR A 209 -8.57 8.74 6.24
CA TYR A 209 -7.32 8.09 5.89
C TYR A 209 -7.02 6.94 6.86
N ALA A 210 -6.84 5.74 6.32
CA ALA A 210 -6.47 4.55 7.07
C ALA A 210 -5.13 3.99 6.60
N HIS A 211 -4.27 3.71 7.58
CA HIS A 211 -3.01 3.00 7.50
C HIS A 211 -2.90 2.14 8.78
N TYR A 212 -1.92 1.25 8.85
CA TYR A 212 -1.86 0.26 9.94
C TYR A 212 -1.90 0.84 11.36
N ASP A 213 -1.37 2.05 11.53
CA ASP A 213 -1.29 2.79 12.78
C ASP A 213 -2.33 3.91 12.92
N THR A 214 -3.17 4.12 11.92
CA THR A 214 -4.17 5.21 11.92
C THR A 214 -5.61 4.72 12.06
N ASP A 215 -6.57 5.63 11.84
CA ASP A 215 -7.96 5.53 12.32
C ASP A 215 -8.73 4.38 11.63
N LYS A 216 -8.81 3.23 12.30
CA LYS A 216 -9.66 2.11 11.87
C LYS A 216 -11.13 2.48 11.75
N GLN A 217 -11.59 3.62 12.27
CA GLN A 217 -12.96 4.08 12.07
C GLN A 217 -13.28 4.36 10.60
N CYS A 218 -12.28 4.62 9.74
CA CYS A 218 -12.50 4.80 8.31
C CYS A 218 -13.18 3.60 7.64
N TYR A 219 -13.01 2.39 8.18
CA TYR A 219 -13.67 1.17 7.73
C TYR A 219 -15.18 1.15 8.00
N PHE A 220 -15.67 1.98 8.92
CA PHE A 220 -17.05 1.94 9.39
C PHE A 220 -17.84 3.23 9.09
N ILE A 221 -17.15 4.32 8.75
CA ILE A 221 -17.78 5.61 8.47
C ILE A 221 -18.23 5.69 7.02
N ASN A 222 -17.38 5.29 6.07
CA ASN A 222 -17.65 5.40 4.64
C ASN A 222 -18.02 4.06 4.02
N LYS A 223 -18.73 4.12 2.89
CA LYS A 223 -19.04 2.96 2.04
C LYS A 223 -18.18 2.91 0.78
N SER A 224 -17.49 4.01 0.45
CA SER A 224 -16.58 4.12 -0.69
C SER A 224 -15.13 4.08 -0.20
N PHE A 225 -14.32 3.24 -0.82
CA PHE A 225 -12.94 2.98 -0.41
C PHE A 225 -11.99 3.17 -1.58
N LEU A 226 -10.96 4.00 -1.43
CA LEU A 226 -9.89 4.16 -2.40
C LEU A 226 -8.68 3.38 -1.93
N PHE A 227 -8.19 2.45 -2.74
CA PHE A 227 -6.98 1.69 -2.48
C PHE A 227 -5.86 2.08 -3.45
N ASN A 228 -4.65 2.27 -2.92
CA ASN A 228 -3.45 2.23 -3.75
C ASN A 228 -3.01 0.77 -3.92
N VAL A 229 -2.97 0.29 -5.16
CA VAL A 229 -2.58 -1.07 -5.49
C VAL A 229 -1.32 -1.08 -6.34
N ARG A 230 -0.56 -2.16 -6.27
CA ARG A 230 0.72 -2.33 -6.96
C ARG A 230 0.86 -3.79 -7.31
N HIS A 231 1.53 -4.10 -8.41
CA HIS A 231 1.86 -5.47 -8.78
C HIS A 231 2.49 -6.21 -7.57
N PRO A 232 1.93 -7.36 -7.10
CA PRO A 232 2.34 -7.99 -5.85
C PRO A 232 3.83 -8.32 -5.77
N ILE A 233 4.45 -8.73 -6.87
CA ILE A 233 5.90 -9.00 -6.95
C ILE A 233 6.71 -7.71 -6.78
N HIS A 234 6.29 -6.62 -7.42
CA HIS A 234 6.96 -5.32 -7.27
C HIS A 234 6.77 -4.74 -5.87
N ARG A 235 5.61 -4.98 -5.25
CA ARG A 235 5.32 -4.59 -3.86
C ARG A 235 6.27 -5.31 -2.89
N ILE A 236 6.38 -6.63 -2.97
CA ILE A 236 7.25 -7.40 -2.06
C ILE A 236 8.73 -7.06 -2.28
N ALA A 237 9.18 -6.82 -3.52
CA ALA A 237 10.55 -6.40 -3.81
C ALA A 237 10.84 -5.03 -3.20
N SER A 238 9.92 -4.08 -3.40
CA SER A 238 9.98 -2.74 -2.80
C SER A 238 10.00 -2.81 -1.27
N TRP A 239 9.24 -3.71 -0.68
CA TRP A 239 9.25 -3.96 0.76
C TRP A 239 10.60 -4.48 1.24
N TYR A 240 11.10 -5.58 0.65
CA TYR A 240 12.35 -6.22 1.06
C TYR A 240 13.51 -5.24 1.00
N LEU A 241 13.65 -4.52 -0.11
CA LEU A 241 14.72 -3.55 -0.27
C LEU A 241 14.59 -2.39 0.70
N TYR A 242 13.40 -1.78 0.82
CA TYR A 242 13.24 -0.64 1.71
C TYR A 242 13.54 -0.98 3.17
N GLU A 243 13.15 -2.18 3.60
CA GLU A 243 13.33 -2.63 4.98
C GLU A 243 14.58 -3.48 5.20
N HIS A 244 15.45 -3.61 4.19
CA HIS A 244 16.72 -4.29 4.34
C HIS A 244 17.59 -3.56 5.36
N VAL A 245 18.25 -4.29 6.26
CA VAL A 245 18.92 -3.66 7.42
C VAL A 245 20.01 -2.67 7.01
N TRP A 246 20.74 -2.92 5.92
CA TRP A 246 21.75 -1.95 5.42
C TRP A 246 21.16 -0.78 4.65
N ASN A 247 19.90 -0.86 4.23
CA ASN A 247 19.21 0.27 3.63
C ASN A 247 18.60 1.19 4.69
N SER A 248 18.41 0.70 5.93
CA SER A 248 17.83 1.45 7.05
C SER A 248 18.42 2.85 7.25
N PRO A 249 19.77 3.06 7.22
CA PRO A 249 20.36 4.39 7.36
C PRO A 249 20.00 5.37 6.23
N PHE A 250 19.58 4.84 5.08
CA PHE A 250 19.22 5.63 3.90
C PHE A 250 17.71 5.85 3.82
N THR A 251 16.91 4.87 4.22
CA THR A 251 15.46 4.90 4.12
C THR A 251 14.80 5.62 5.29
N TYR A 252 15.41 5.59 6.47
CA TYR A 252 14.94 6.33 7.63
C TYR A 252 15.86 7.52 7.90
N ASN A 253 15.29 8.72 8.03
CA ASN A 253 15.99 9.94 8.48
C ASN A 253 16.39 9.86 9.98
N ILE A 254 16.60 8.64 10.50
CA ILE A 254 17.05 8.41 11.86
C ILE A 254 18.53 8.76 11.87
N ARG A 255 18.85 9.96 12.35
CA ARG A 255 20.22 10.35 12.67
C ARG A 255 20.77 9.33 13.68
N ARG A 256 21.53 8.36 13.17
CA ARG A 256 22.59 7.60 13.86
C ARG A 256 22.25 6.51 14.86
N THR A 257 21.07 5.89 14.87
CA THR A 257 20.96 4.64 15.64
C THR A 257 20.41 3.46 14.83
N THR A 258 21.20 2.40 14.87
CA THR A 258 20.89 1.01 14.58
C THR A 258 19.58 0.54 15.24
N ASP A 259 19.09 1.23 16.28
CA ASP A 259 17.81 1.00 16.98
C ASP A 259 16.56 0.88 16.09
N GLY A 260 16.62 1.33 14.84
CA GLY A 260 15.51 1.20 13.89
C GLY A 260 15.30 -0.22 13.35
N ALA A 261 16.32 -1.07 13.34
CA ALA A 261 16.20 -2.43 12.78
C ALA A 261 15.33 -3.31 13.69
N ARG A 262 14.24 -3.84 13.13
CA ARG A 262 13.35 -4.77 13.85
C ARG A 262 13.92 -6.17 13.77
N CYS A 263 13.53 -7.01 14.74
CA CYS A 263 14.10 -8.35 14.85
C CYS A 263 13.94 -9.19 13.58
N GLY A 264 12.79 -9.12 12.92
CA GLY A 264 12.62 -9.90 11.69
C GLY A 264 13.40 -9.34 10.49
N ASN A 265 13.69 -8.03 10.41
CA ASN A 265 14.66 -7.51 9.42
C ASN A 265 16.05 -8.12 9.64
N LEU A 266 16.49 -8.17 10.91
CA LEU A 266 17.78 -8.76 11.28
C LEU A 266 17.81 -10.26 10.94
N MET A 267 16.72 -11.00 11.19
CA MET A 267 16.65 -12.42 10.84
C MET A 267 16.72 -12.64 9.34
N LEU A 268 15.94 -11.91 8.55
CA LEU A 268 15.98 -12.03 7.10
C LEU A 268 17.36 -11.69 6.53
N SER A 269 17.97 -10.61 7.02
CA SER A 269 19.30 -10.17 6.55
C SER A 269 20.44 -11.08 7.03
N THR A 270 20.20 -11.89 8.06
CA THR A 270 21.13 -12.96 8.48
C THR A 270 21.09 -14.14 7.52
N CYS A 271 19.92 -14.39 6.92
CA CYS A 271 19.67 -15.54 6.05
C CYS A 271 19.89 -15.24 4.56
N TYR A 272 19.59 -14.02 4.10
CA TYR A 272 19.53 -13.67 2.67
C TYR A 272 20.17 -12.31 2.44
N ARG A 273 21.11 -12.26 1.50
CA ARG A 273 21.85 -11.04 1.13
C ARG A 273 21.15 -10.24 0.05
N SER A 274 20.38 -10.92 -0.80
CA SER A 274 19.68 -10.34 -1.93
C SER A 274 18.21 -10.76 -1.96
N PHE A 275 17.41 -10.01 -2.72
CA PHE A 275 16.01 -10.34 -2.93
C PHE A 275 15.86 -11.67 -3.69
N ASP A 276 16.74 -11.94 -4.66
CA ASP A 276 16.76 -13.23 -5.36
C ASP A 276 17.11 -14.40 -4.43
N GLU A 277 18.05 -14.27 -3.48
CA GLU A 277 18.34 -15.33 -2.51
C GLU A 277 17.13 -15.64 -1.60
N LEU A 278 16.42 -14.61 -1.15
CA LEU A 278 15.16 -14.79 -0.41
C LEU A 278 14.16 -15.62 -1.24
N ALA A 279 14.00 -15.28 -2.52
CA ALA A 279 13.05 -15.91 -3.42
C ALA A 279 13.46 -17.33 -3.86
N THR A 280 14.72 -17.54 -4.22
CA THR A 280 15.24 -18.79 -4.81
C THR A 280 15.61 -19.82 -3.77
N VAL A 281 16.17 -19.39 -2.63
CA VAL A 281 16.62 -20.27 -1.55
C VAL A 281 15.57 -20.31 -0.45
N GLY A 282 15.14 -19.15 0.04
CA GLY A 282 14.23 -19.08 1.18
C GLY A 282 12.85 -19.65 0.92
N LEU A 283 12.31 -19.43 -0.27
CA LEU A 283 10.97 -19.87 -0.66
C LEU A 283 10.95 -21.15 -1.51
N ARG A 284 12.08 -21.86 -1.68
CA ARG A 284 12.19 -23.04 -2.56
C ARG A 284 11.31 -24.21 -2.12
N GLY A 285 11.36 -24.53 -0.84
CA GLY A 285 10.69 -25.69 -0.25
C GLY A 285 9.18 -25.49 -0.03
N PRO A 286 8.48 -26.53 0.44
CA PRO A 286 7.08 -26.39 0.86
C PRO A 286 6.96 -25.41 2.01
N ARG A 287 5.78 -24.79 2.15
CA ARG A 287 5.50 -23.88 3.24
C ARG A 287 5.69 -24.60 4.59
N PRO A 288 6.51 -24.08 5.49
CA PRO A 288 6.64 -24.66 6.83
C PRO A 288 5.32 -24.54 7.60
N SER A 289 5.03 -25.50 8.48
CA SER A 289 3.81 -25.47 9.28
C SER A 289 3.73 -24.20 10.13
N ARG A 290 2.61 -23.47 10.03
CA ARG A 290 2.28 -22.30 10.88
C ARG A 290 2.36 -22.57 12.39
N LYS A 291 2.28 -23.84 12.82
CA LYS A 291 2.39 -24.23 14.23
C LYS A 291 3.83 -24.28 14.72
N ARG A 292 4.80 -24.41 13.80
CA ARG A 292 6.22 -24.40 14.12
C ARG A 292 6.58 -23.01 14.64
N ARG A 293 7.42 -22.94 15.68
CA ARG A 293 7.94 -21.65 16.18
C ARG A 293 9.12 -21.21 15.33
N LEU A 294 9.22 -19.91 15.09
CA LEU A 294 10.40 -19.30 14.50
C LEU A 294 11.49 -19.19 15.56
N ARG A 295 12.67 -19.76 15.25
CA ARG A 295 13.87 -19.60 16.06
C ARG A 295 14.51 -18.25 15.73
N VAL A 296 15.00 -17.55 16.75
CA VAL A 296 15.76 -16.31 16.61
C VAL A 296 17.21 -16.62 16.98
N GLY A 297 18.16 -16.29 16.11
CA GLY A 297 19.58 -16.57 16.32
C GLY A 297 20.43 -16.19 15.10
N ASN A 298 21.76 -16.28 15.24
CA ASN A 298 22.71 -15.96 14.17
C ASN A 298 23.11 -17.20 13.37
N ASP A 299 22.91 -18.36 14.00
CA ASP A 299 23.25 -19.71 13.56
C ASP A 299 21.98 -20.45 13.12
N LEU A 300 21.11 -19.76 12.38
CA LEU A 300 19.91 -20.36 11.83
C LEU A 300 20.29 -21.39 10.77
N THR A 301 19.65 -22.55 10.85
CA THR A 301 19.75 -23.58 9.80
C THR A 301 19.00 -23.13 8.55
N GLU A 302 19.29 -23.74 7.39
CA GLU A 302 18.58 -23.45 6.13
C GLU A 302 17.06 -23.56 6.28
N GLY A 303 16.57 -24.62 6.94
CA GLY A 303 15.14 -24.82 7.18
C GLY A 303 14.53 -23.78 8.13
N GLU A 304 15.31 -23.19 9.03
CA GLU A 304 14.86 -22.09 9.89
C GLU A 304 14.83 -20.76 9.15
N CYS A 305 15.84 -20.51 8.30
CA CYS A 305 15.84 -19.38 7.38
C CYS A 305 14.64 -19.43 6.43
N SER A 306 14.38 -20.60 5.82
CA SER A 306 13.22 -20.79 4.94
C SER A 306 11.90 -20.51 5.67
N HIS A 307 11.79 -20.93 6.93
CA HIS A 307 10.62 -20.61 7.75
C HIS A 307 10.45 -19.10 7.98
N TRP A 308 11.54 -18.37 8.20
CA TRP A 308 11.49 -16.90 8.25
C TRP A 308 11.08 -16.28 6.92
N ALA A 309 11.60 -16.77 5.79
CA ALA A 309 11.25 -16.27 4.47
C ALA A 309 9.74 -16.38 4.21
N TRP A 310 9.18 -17.59 4.39
CA TRP A 310 7.75 -17.84 4.22
C TRP A 310 6.89 -16.98 5.14
N ALA A 311 7.19 -16.98 6.44
CA ALA A 311 6.39 -16.24 7.41
C ALA A 311 6.46 -14.71 7.18
N ALA A 312 7.62 -14.18 6.78
CA ALA A 312 7.77 -12.75 6.53
C ALA A 312 7.09 -12.31 5.22
N VAL A 313 7.27 -13.07 4.13
CA VAL A 313 6.67 -12.77 2.82
C VAL A 313 5.15 -12.83 2.87
N GLN A 314 4.59 -13.75 3.66
CA GLN A 314 3.15 -13.88 3.85
C GLN A 314 2.56 -12.92 4.91
N GLY A 315 3.40 -12.10 5.54
CA GLY A 315 2.97 -11.17 6.59
C GLY A 315 2.54 -11.85 7.90
N GLU A 316 2.91 -13.11 8.12
CA GLU A 316 2.58 -13.84 9.35
C GLU A 316 3.44 -13.39 10.54
N VAL A 317 4.64 -12.87 10.24
CA VAL A 317 5.49 -12.23 11.25
C VAL A 317 5.90 -10.83 10.84
N PRO A 318 6.04 -9.92 11.82
CA PRO A 318 6.54 -8.58 11.57
C PRO A 318 8.05 -8.66 11.34
N ALA A 319 8.45 -8.89 10.09
CA ALA A 319 9.79 -8.53 9.65
C ALA A 319 10.01 -7.03 9.87
N ASN A 320 9.04 -6.23 9.40
CA ASN A 320 8.72 -4.88 9.86
C ASN A 320 7.29 -4.53 9.35
N PHE A 321 6.79 -3.32 9.56
CA PHE A 321 5.35 -3.04 9.50
C PHE A 321 4.76 -3.04 8.08
N HIS A 322 5.54 -2.81 7.02
CA HIS A 322 4.90 -2.63 5.71
C HIS A 322 4.37 -3.93 5.08
N ASN A 323 4.90 -5.11 5.44
CA ASN A 323 4.41 -6.39 4.90
C ASN A 323 3.57 -7.23 5.87
N VAL A 324 3.71 -7.04 7.19
CA VAL A 324 2.76 -7.64 8.15
C VAL A 324 1.33 -7.10 7.94
N PHE A 325 1.23 -5.85 7.50
CA PHE A 325 -0.01 -5.23 7.06
C PHE A 325 -0.05 -5.26 5.52
N ASN A 326 -0.32 -6.44 4.95
CA ASN A 326 -0.44 -6.66 3.50
C ASN A 326 -1.88 -6.46 3.00
N TYR A 327 -2.16 -6.78 1.73
CA TYR A 327 -3.51 -6.63 1.16
C TYR A 327 -4.60 -7.34 1.97
N ASP A 328 -4.33 -8.53 2.50
CA ASP A 328 -5.28 -9.28 3.33
C ASP A 328 -5.72 -8.49 4.56
N TRP A 329 -4.76 -7.90 5.26
CA TRP A 329 -5.07 -7.09 6.43
C TRP A 329 -5.97 -5.89 6.09
N TYR A 330 -5.71 -5.21 4.97
CA TYR A 330 -6.42 -3.98 4.61
C TYR A 330 -7.77 -4.23 3.93
N ALA A 331 -7.90 -5.27 3.11
CA ALA A 331 -9.00 -5.42 2.17
C ALA A 331 -10.00 -6.52 2.53
N SER A 332 -9.60 -7.58 3.26
CA SER A 332 -10.44 -8.77 3.41
C SER A 332 -11.78 -8.51 4.10
N ASP A 333 -11.84 -7.65 5.12
CA ASP A 333 -13.11 -7.24 5.73
C ASP A 333 -14.01 -6.53 4.71
N ILE A 334 -13.46 -5.56 3.97
CA ILE A 334 -14.19 -4.77 2.96
C ILE A 334 -14.70 -5.67 1.84
N LEU A 335 -13.87 -6.59 1.35
CA LEU A 335 -14.22 -7.52 0.29
C LEU A 335 -15.34 -8.48 0.71
N SER A 336 -15.30 -8.98 1.95
CA SER A 336 -16.30 -9.92 2.48
C SER A 336 -17.68 -9.33 2.78
N ARG A 337 -17.80 -8.00 2.87
CA ARG A 337 -19.08 -7.33 3.22
C ARG A 337 -20.15 -7.51 2.17
N ASP A 338 -19.75 -7.70 0.92
CA ASP A 338 -20.70 -7.78 -0.19
C ASP A 338 -21.22 -9.21 -0.38
N ASP A 339 -20.41 -10.22 -0.05
CA ASP A 339 -20.85 -11.63 -0.03
C ASP A 339 -21.94 -11.87 1.04
N ALA A 340 -22.01 -11.01 2.06
CA ALA A 340 -22.85 -11.20 3.23
C ALA A 340 -24.25 -10.55 3.12
N LYS A 341 -24.52 -9.76 2.07
CA LYS A 341 -25.77 -8.99 1.99
C LYS A 341 -26.74 -9.59 0.98
N SER A 342 -27.96 -9.86 1.46
CA SER A 342 -29.09 -10.24 0.60
C SER A 342 -29.45 -9.09 -0.34
N GLU A 343 -29.88 -9.44 -1.55
CA GLU A 343 -30.20 -8.54 -2.67
C GLU A 343 -31.11 -7.34 -2.35
N SER A 344 -31.82 -7.34 -1.20
CA SER A 344 -32.91 -6.41 -0.96
C SER A 344 -32.58 -5.08 -0.26
N GLU A 345 -31.40 -4.85 0.34
CA GLU A 345 -31.31 -3.70 1.27
C GLU A 345 -29.98 -2.96 1.51
N SER A 346 -28.98 -3.01 0.62
CA SER A 346 -27.93 -1.99 0.74
C SER A 346 -27.21 -1.64 -0.55
N GLU A 347 -27.03 -0.34 -0.75
CA GLU A 347 -25.90 0.23 -1.48
C GLU A 347 -24.62 -0.59 -1.15
N GLY A 348 -24.12 -1.29 -2.16
CA GLY A 348 -22.93 -2.13 -2.05
C GLY A 348 -21.70 -1.31 -1.66
N THR A 349 -20.64 -2.02 -1.26
CA THR A 349 -19.37 -1.37 -0.96
C THR A 349 -18.71 -0.92 -2.26
N GLU A 350 -18.53 0.39 -2.43
CA GLU A 350 -17.88 0.96 -3.61
C GLU A 350 -16.35 0.93 -3.41
N ILE A 351 -15.64 0.35 -4.37
CA ILE A 351 -14.18 0.25 -4.34
C ILE A 351 -13.62 1.04 -5.51
N PHE A 352 -12.61 1.85 -5.24
CA PHE A 352 -11.76 2.49 -6.21
C PHE A 352 -10.34 1.96 -6.05
N ALA A 353 -9.64 1.80 -7.16
CA ALA A 353 -8.23 1.38 -7.16
C ALA A 353 -7.40 2.33 -8.04
N VAL A 354 -6.22 2.66 -7.56
CA VAL A 354 -5.18 3.35 -8.34
C VAL A 354 -3.96 2.45 -8.37
N ARG A 355 -3.61 1.97 -9.57
CA ARG A 355 -2.47 1.09 -9.83
C ARG A 355 -1.21 1.94 -9.90
N MET A 356 -0.18 1.59 -9.13
CA MET A 356 1.05 2.37 -9.10
C MET A 356 1.83 2.32 -10.41
N GLU A 357 1.70 1.23 -11.17
CA GLU A 357 2.26 1.08 -12.51
C GLU A 357 1.61 2.05 -13.52
N HIS A 358 0.38 2.47 -13.25
CA HIS A 358 -0.45 3.31 -14.12
C HIS A 358 -0.95 4.58 -13.39
N LEU A 359 -0.15 5.08 -12.44
CA LEU A 359 -0.59 6.09 -11.45
C LEU A 359 -1.22 7.32 -12.09
N ASP A 360 -0.58 7.89 -13.10
CA ASP A 360 -1.02 9.15 -13.73
C ASP A 360 -2.34 8.98 -14.48
N GLU A 361 -2.49 7.86 -15.20
CA GLU A 361 -3.71 7.53 -15.94
C GLU A 361 -4.86 7.22 -14.99
N ASP A 362 -4.64 6.32 -14.03
CA ASP A 362 -5.66 5.91 -13.05
C ASP A 362 -6.13 7.10 -12.20
N TRP A 363 -5.20 7.98 -11.80
CA TRP A 363 -5.56 9.18 -11.04
C TRP A 363 -6.39 10.15 -11.88
N ARG A 364 -5.99 10.43 -13.12
CA ARG A 364 -6.75 11.29 -14.03
C ARG A 364 -8.16 10.74 -14.26
N ASN A 365 -8.25 9.46 -14.60
CA ASN A 365 -9.52 8.81 -14.89
C ASN A 365 -10.43 8.80 -13.68
N LEU A 366 -9.88 8.47 -12.50
CA LEU A 366 -10.63 8.52 -11.24
C LEU A 366 -11.06 9.94 -10.88
N ASP A 367 -10.22 10.96 -11.09
CA ASP A 367 -10.57 12.35 -10.80
C ASP A 367 -11.75 12.80 -11.65
N VAL A 368 -11.73 12.55 -12.96
CA VAL A 368 -12.89 12.79 -13.86
C VAL A 368 -14.10 11.99 -13.40
N PHE A 369 -13.93 10.71 -13.07
CA PHE A 369 -15.00 9.81 -12.63
C PHE A 369 -15.74 10.36 -11.40
N VAL A 370 -15.02 10.99 -10.48
CA VAL A 370 -15.61 11.59 -9.27
C VAL A 370 -15.98 13.08 -9.46
N GLY A 371 -15.99 13.60 -10.69
CA GLY A 371 -16.45 14.97 -11.01
C GLY A 371 -15.37 16.05 -10.91
N GLY A 372 -14.11 15.66 -11.03
CA GLY A 372 -12.97 16.55 -11.20
C GLY A 372 -12.69 16.89 -12.65
N THR A 373 -11.51 17.45 -12.90
CA THR A 373 -11.07 17.91 -14.23
C THR A 373 -10.18 16.87 -14.92
N GLY A 374 -9.63 15.91 -14.18
CA GLY A 374 -8.60 15.00 -14.71
C GLY A 374 -7.24 15.68 -14.85
N ASP A 375 -7.03 16.83 -14.21
CA ASP A 375 -5.73 17.46 -14.20
C ASP A 375 -4.72 16.48 -13.58
N ALA A 376 -3.55 16.36 -14.24
CA ALA A 376 -2.53 15.42 -13.84
C ALA A 376 -2.10 15.65 -12.38
N LEU A 377 -1.62 14.60 -11.73
CA LEU A 377 -0.94 14.73 -10.44
C LEU A 377 0.15 15.80 -10.57
N PRO A 378 0.21 16.79 -9.65
CA PRO A 378 1.23 17.82 -9.72
C PRO A 378 2.63 17.21 -9.70
N ASN A 379 3.36 17.30 -10.82
CA ASN A 379 4.70 16.75 -11.06
C ASN A 379 5.10 15.56 -10.16
N VAL A 380 4.71 14.35 -10.58
CA VAL A 380 5.23 13.08 -10.04
C VAL A 380 6.75 12.94 -10.25
N ASP A 381 7.32 13.76 -11.14
CA ASP A 381 8.76 13.88 -11.40
C ASP A 381 9.59 14.32 -10.19
N VAL A 382 8.96 14.81 -9.12
CA VAL A 382 9.67 15.06 -7.87
C VAL A 382 9.62 13.79 -7.03
N PRO A 383 10.71 13.02 -6.91
CA PRO A 383 10.75 11.83 -6.08
C PRO A 383 10.26 12.15 -4.67
N VAL A 384 9.05 11.67 -4.37
CA VAL A 384 8.35 12.05 -3.14
C VAL A 384 9.08 11.42 -1.96
N ASN A 385 9.65 10.22 -2.10
CA ASN A 385 10.48 9.63 -1.06
C ASN A 385 11.96 9.97 -1.25
N SER A 386 12.60 10.53 -0.22
CA SER A 386 14.06 10.74 -0.23
C SER A 386 14.89 9.45 -0.38
N ALA A 387 14.25 8.29 -0.23
CA ALA A 387 14.88 6.99 -0.42
C ALA A 387 15.11 6.63 -1.89
N SER A 388 14.29 7.12 -2.84
CA SER A 388 14.51 6.83 -4.27
C SER A 388 15.77 7.51 -4.83
N ASP A 389 16.17 8.62 -4.23
CA ASP A 389 17.28 9.45 -4.70
C ASP A 389 18.64 8.97 -4.18
N LYS A 390 18.63 7.98 -3.27
CA LYS A 390 19.82 7.49 -2.61
C LYS A 390 20.25 6.17 -3.25
N ALA A 391 21.55 6.06 -3.53
CA ALA A 391 22.15 4.77 -3.85
C ALA A 391 22.06 3.87 -2.61
N LEU A 392 21.19 2.86 -2.67
CA LEU A 392 21.00 1.90 -1.59
C LEU A 392 22.07 0.80 -1.67
N PRO A 393 22.67 0.38 -0.54
CA PRO A 393 23.59 -0.75 -0.53
C PRO A 393 22.99 -2.04 -1.10
N VAL A 394 21.70 -2.28 -0.87
CA VAL A 394 20.95 -3.37 -1.49
C VAL A 394 19.88 -2.77 -2.38
N ALA A 395 20.13 -2.73 -3.69
CA ALA A 395 19.23 -2.11 -4.66
C ALA A 395 18.68 -3.07 -5.71
N ASP A 396 19.26 -4.27 -5.82
CA ASP A 396 18.88 -5.22 -6.86
C ASP A 396 17.49 -5.80 -6.62
N LYS A 397 16.60 -5.55 -7.58
CA LYS A 397 15.23 -6.05 -7.62
C LYS A 397 15.10 -7.29 -8.51
N SER A 398 16.16 -7.67 -9.21
CA SER A 398 16.15 -8.81 -10.11
C SER A 398 15.89 -10.09 -9.33
N VAL A 399 15.14 -10.98 -9.97
CA VAL A 399 14.84 -12.31 -9.45
C VAL A 399 14.90 -13.26 -10.64
N SER A 400 15.56 -14.39 -10.46
CA SER A 400 15.61 -15.46 -11.45
C SER A 400 14.21 -16.06 -11.69
N GLY A 401 14.02 -16.73 -12.83
CA GLY A 401 12.72 -17.37 -13.13
C GLY A 401 12.26 -18.36 -12.05
N GLY A 402 13.20 -19.10 -11.44
CA GLY A 402 12.88 -20.00 -10.32
C GLY A 402 12.46 -19.25 -9.05
N GLY A 403 13.11 -18.11 -8.75
CA GLY A 403 12.71 -17.25 -7.64
C GLY A 403 11.34 -16.62 -7.85
N ILE A 404 11.03 -16.18 -9.08
CA ILE A 404 9.72 -15.67 -9.45
C ILE A 404 8.63 -16.72 -9.23
N ALA A 405 8.83 -17.96 -9.70
CA ALA A 405 7.87 -19.05 -9.48
C ALA A 405 7.61 -19.29 -7.98
N ASN A 406 8.66 -19.29 -7.16
CA ASN A 406 8.52 -19.43 -5.70
C ASN A 406 7.77 -18.26 -5.07
N LEU A 407 8.02 -17.02 -5.53
CA LEU A 407 7.31 -15.83 -5.05
C LEU A 407 5.83 -15.87 -5.42
N CYS A 408 5.48 -16.24 -6.65
CA CYS A 408 4.08 -16.38 -7.08
C CYS A 408 3.32 -17.38 -6.19
N ARG A 409 3.95 -18.52 -5.85
CA ARG A 409 3.40 -19.49 -4.90
C ARG A 409 3.25 -18.88 -3.50
N ALA A 410 4.31 -18.27 -2.97
CA ALA A 410 4.30 -17.72 -1.61
C ALA A 410 3.30 -16.58 -1.41
N LEU A 411 3.11 -15.77 -2.45
CA LEU A 411 2.22 -14.61 -2.49
C LEU A 411 0.82 -14.93 -3.04
N CYS A 412 0.49 -16.20 -3.32
CA CYS A 412 -0.78 -16.54 -3.97
C CYS A 412 -1.99 -15.88 -3.28
N GLY A 413 -2.08 -15.92 -1.95
CA GLY A 413 -3.16 -15.27 -1.21
C GLY A 413 -3.19 -13.74 -1.39
N GLU A 414 -2.01 -13.11 -1.41
CA GLU A 414 -1.89 -11.67 -1.66
C GLU A 414 -2.30 -11.30 -3.08
N ILE A 415 -1.91 -12.12 -4.06
CA ILE A 415 -2.29 -11.99 -5.48
C ILE A 415 -3.81 -12.10 -5.65
N GLN A 416 -4.47 -13.07 -5.01
CA GLN A 416 -5.92 -13.22 -5.13
C GLN A 416 -6.67 -11.98 -4.61
N ILE A 417 -6.16 -11.33 -3.56
CA ILE A 417 -6.77 -10.11 -3.02
C ILE A 417 -6.51 -8.91 -3.93
N TYR A 418 -5.31 -8.80 -4.50
CA TYR A 418 -5.02 -7.81 -5.54
C TYR A 418 -5.98 -7.94 -6.72
N LYS A 419 -6.20 -9.16 -7.24
CA LYS A 419 -7.15 -9.44 -8.33
C LYS A 419 -8.59 -9.06 -7.94
N ALA A 420 -9.02 -9.39 -6.72
CA ALA A 420 -10.34 -9.04 -6.22
C ALA A 420 -10.54 -7.52 -6.11
N LEU A 421 -9.52 -6.77 -5.69
CA LEU A 421 -9.55 -5.30 -5.68
C LEU A 421 -9.70 -4.73 -7.10
N LEU A 422 -8.94 -5.23 -8.07
CA LEU A 422 -9.04 -4.80 -9.47
C LEU A 422 -10.41 -5.10 -10.07
N ALA A 423 -10.91 -6.33 -9.87
CA ALA A 423 -12.19 -6.78 -10.39
C ALA A 423 -13.36 -5.95 -9.86
N ARG A 424 -13.26 -5.48 -8.61
CA ARG A 424 -14.30 -4.70 -7.93
C ARG A 424 -14.14 -3.19 -8.06
N ALA A 425 -13.03 -2.71 -8.63
CA ALA A 425 -12.79 -1.28 -8.77
C ALA A 425 -13.75 -0.67 -9.80
N SER A 426 -14.61 0.26 -9.34
CA SER A 426 -15.61 0.93 -10.15
C SER A 426 -15.02 1.89 -11.18
N ASN A 427 -13.79 2.37 -10.95
CA ASN A 427 -13.11 3.33 -11.82
C ASN A 427 -12.22 2.70 -12.89
N LEU A 428 -11.97 1.39 -12.84
CA LEU A 428 -11.15 0.69 -13.84
C LEU A 428 -12.07 0.08 -14.90
N VAL A 429 -11.80 0.38 -16.17
CA VAL A 429 -12.50 -0.27 -17.29
C VAL A 429 -11.92 -1.66 -17.55
N GLU A 430 -12.56 -2.45 -18.41
CA GLU A 430 -12.13 -3.84 -18.64
C GLU A 430 -10.72 -3.92 -19.23
N ASP A 431 -10.34 -2.96 -20.07
CA ASP A 431 -9.00 -2.88 -20.65
C ASP A 431 -7.93 -2.62 -19.60
N ASP A 432 -8.22 -1.78 -18.59
CA ASP A 432 -7.30 -1.54 -17.46
C ASP A 432 -7.07 -2.82 -16.66
N ARG A 433 -8.15 -3.52 -16.32
CA ARG A 433 -8.09 -4.78 -15.56
C ARG A 433 -7.33 -5.85 -16.33
N ARG A 434 -7.56 -5.93 -17.64
CA ARG A 434 -6.88 -6.85 -18.54
C ARG A 434 -5.39 -6.55 -18.64
N ALA A 435 -4.99 -5.28 -18.80
CA ALA A 435 -3.58 -4.88 -18.82
C ALA A 435 -2.86 -5.31 -17.53
N SER A 436 -3.44 -5.06 -16.36
CA SER A 436 -2.85 -5.49 -15.09
C SER A 436 -2.79 -7.00 -14.90
N LEU A 437 -3.72 -7.74 -15.50
CA LEU A 437 -3.65 -9.20 -15.52
C LEU A 437 -2.61 -9.73 -16.51
N GLU A 438 -2.43 -9.09 -17.66
CA GLU A 438 -1.38 -9.45 -18.61
C GLU A 438 0.00 -9.28 -17.97
N GLU A 439 0.26 -8.14 -17.33
CA GLU A 439 1.47 -7.89 -16.53
C GLU A 439 1.68 -8.95 -15.43
N LEU A 440 0.59 -9.32 -14.74
CA LEU A 440 0.64 -10.35 -13.71
C LEU A 440 0.94 -11.74 -14.30
N ARG A 441 0.38 -12.09 -15.46
CA ARG A 441 0.62 -13.38 -16.13
C ARG A 441 2.03 -13.51 -16.68
N GLU A 442 2.61 -12.42 -17.15
CA GLU A 442 4.01 -12.38 -17.59
C GLU A 442 4.95 -12.82 -16.46
N THR A 443 4.61 -12.46 -15.21
CA THR A 443 5.42 -12.83 -14.03
C THR A 443 4.93 -14.13 -13.36
N CYS A 444 3.63 -14.34 -13.27
CA CYS A 444 2.97 -15.47 -12.61
C CYS A 444 1.98 -16.16 -13.57
N PRO A 445 2.45 -17.06 -14.45
CA PRO A 445 1.63 -17.62 -15.54
C PRO A 445 0.37 -18.39 -15.10
N GLU A 446 0.32 -18.87 -13.85
CA GLU A 446 -0.87 -19.53 -13.28
C GLU A 446 -2.06 -18.58 -13.07
N GLU A 447 -1.84 -17.26 -13.07
CA GLU A 447 -2.86 -16.25 -12.80
C GLU A 447 -3.62 -15.83 -14.07
N VAL A 448 -4.31 -16.80 -14.68
CA VAL A 448 -4.90 -16.66 -16.03
C VAL A 448 -6.07 -15.69 -16.14
N ASP A 449 -6.83 -15.42 -15.09
CA ASP A 449 -7.99 -14.53 -15.14
C ASP A 449 -8.29 -13.88 -13.77
N LEU A 450 -9.28 -12.99 -13.68
CA LEU A 450 -9.64 -12.28 -12.44
C LEU A 450 -10.28 -13.19 -11.38
N ARG A 451 -10.68 -14.41 -11.72
CA ARG A 451 -11.36 -15.29 -10.78
C ARG A 451 -10.37 -15.71 -9.69
N PRO A 452 -10.78 -15.65 -8.42
CA PRO A 452 -9.98 -16.18 -7.34
C PRO A 452 -9.74 -17.68 -7.55
N ARG A 453 -8.50 -18.12 -7.40
CA ARG A 453 -8.16 -19.55 -7.32
C ARG A 453 -7.81 -19.95 -5.89
N THR A 454 -7.89 -21.24 -5.61
CA THR A 454 -7.37 -21.79 -4.36
C THR A 454 -5.85 -21.81 -4.39
N CYS A 455 -5.22 -21.31 -3.33
CA CYS A 455 -3.78 -21.41 -3.14
C CYS A 455 -3.46 -22.76 -2.49
N GLU A 456 -2.70 -23.59 -3.19
CA GLU A 456 -2.16 -24.82 -2.61
C GLU A 456 -1.11 -24.46 -1.54
N GLU A 457 -1.13 -25.18 -0.41
CA GLU A 457 -0.20 -24.95 0.72
C GLU A 457 1.15 -25.63 0.53
#